data_AF-A0A543GF89-F1
#
_entry.id   AF-A0A543GF89-F1
#
_cell.length_a   1.000
_cell.length_b   1.000
_cell.length_c   1.000
_cell.angle_alpha   90.00
_cell.angle_beta   90.00
_cell.angle_gamma   90.00
#
_symmetry.space_group_name_H-M   'P 1'
#
loop_
_entity.id
_entity.type
_entity.pdbx_description
1 polymer ?
#
loop_
_entity_poly.entity_id
_entity_poly.type
_entity_poly.pdbx_seq_one_letter_code
_entity_poly.pdbx_strand_id
1 'polypeptide(L)'
;MIGFDPYRVPGPWDPAPVAEAIAVGMARFVDAGVGVEACLFGLDGSDDIDAVVTEALDRRPWEVVVIGGGVRNQLELFERIVNLVRRRAPDAAIAFNSTPDGIFEAAARWLG
;
A
#
# COMPACT_ATOMS: atom_id res chain seq x y z
N MET A 1 1.90 3.89 -0.40
CA MET A 1 0.88 2.81 -0.45
C MET A 1 1.55 1.49 -0.17
N ILE A 2 1.05 0.72 0.80
CA ILE A 2 1.50 -0.63 1.12
C ILE A 2 0.54 -1.61 0.44
N GLY A 3 1.06 -2.56 -0.33
CA GLY A 3 0.22 -3.50 -1.08
C GLY A 3 0.99 -4.72 -1.57
N PHE A 4 0.28 -5.61 -2.26
CA PHE A 4 0.92 -6.71 -2.97
C PHE A 4 1.39 -6.24 -4.34
N ASP A 5 2.53 -6.77 -4.80
CA ASP A 5 2.85 -6.80 -6.22
C ASP A 5 1.91 -7.81 -6.91
N PRO A 6 1.01 -7.37 -7.80
CA PRO A 6 0.06 -8.26 -8.47
C PRO A 6 0.73 -9.44 -9.18
N TYR A 7 1.92 -9.25 -9.74
CA TYR A 7 2.64 -10.28 -10.49
C TYR A 7 3.32 -11.32 -9.60
N ARG A 8 3.41 -11.06 -8.30
CA ARG A 8 4.04 -11.93 -7.30
C ARG A 8 3.04 -12.53 -6.31
N VAL A 9 1.75 -12.51 -6.65
CA VAL A 9 0.68 -13.18 -5.91
C VAL A 9 0.29 -14.47 -6.65
N PRO A 10 0.36 -15.65 -5.99
CA PRO A 10 0.07 -16.93 -6.64
C PRO A 10 -1.31 -17.02 -7.32
N GLY A 11 -1.33 -17.73 -8.45
CA GLY A 11 -2.49 -17.93 -9.32
C GLY A 11 -3.50 -19.01 -8.86
N PRO A 12 -4.54 -19.30 -9.66
CA PRO A 12 -4.72 -18.89 -11.07
C PRO A 12 -5.57 -17.61 -11.25
N TRP A 13 -4.99 -16.52 -11.75
CA TRP A 13 -5.70 -15.29 -12.17
C TRP A 13 -4.78 -14.41 -13.05
N ASP A 14 -5.34 -13.41 -13.74
CA ASP A 14 -4.58 -12.42 -14.53
C ASP A 14 -4.24 -11.17 -13.69
N PRO A 15 -2.96 -10.87 -13.42
CA PRO A 15 -2.54 -9.72 -12.63
C PRO A 15 -2.68 -8.37 -13.33
N ALA A 16 -2.74 -8.33 -14.66
CA ALA A 16 -2.64 -7.10 -15.43
C ALA A 16 -3.72 -6.05 -15.09
N PRO A 17 -5.02 -6.39 -14.95
CA PRO A 17 -6.05 -5.41 -14.61
C PRO A 17 -5.84 -4.74 -13.25
N VAL A 18 -5.31 -5.47 -12.27
CA VAL A 18 -5.05 -4.92 -10.93
C VAL A 18 -3.80 -4.04 -10.97
N ALA A 19 -2.75 -4.45 -11.67
CA ALA A 19 -1.56 -3.65 -11.84
C ALA A 19 -1.85 -2.32 -12.57
N GLU A 20 -2.68 -2.36 -13.61
CA GLU A 20 -3.12 -1.17 -14.35
C GLU A 20 -3.94 -0.24 -13.45
N ALA A 21 -4.89 -0.77 -12.69
CA ALA A 21 -5.68 0.04 -11.77
C ALA A 21 -4.82 0.68 -10.67
N ILE A 22 -3.83 -0.03 -10.11
CA ILE A 22 -2.85 0.57 -9.17
C ILE A 22 -2.10 1.70 -9.86
N ALA A 23 -1.63 1.52 -11.10
CA ALA A 23 -0.93 2.56 -11.84
C ALA A 23 -1.80 3.81 -12.05
N VAL A 24 -3.09 3.64 -12.37
CA VAL A 24 -4.06 4.74 -12.46
C VAL A 24 -4.18 5.47 -11.12
N GLY A 25 -4.36 4.74 -10.02
CA GLY A 25 -4.48 5.35 -8.69
C GLY A 25 -3.22 6.10 -8.26
N MET A 26 -2.03 5.60 -8.63
CA MET A 26 -0.75 6.25 -8.36
C MET A 26 -0.54 7.51 -9.21
N ALA A 27 -0.98 7.51 -10.48
CA ALA A 27 -0.89 8.67 -11.36
C ALA A 27 -1.68 9.88 -10.83
N ARG A 28 -2.81 9.65 -10.16
CA ARG A 28 -3.63 10.72 -9.53
C ARG A 28 -2.86 11.55 -8.51
N PHE A 29 -1.89 10.97 -7.81
CA PHE A 29 -1.04 11.74 -6.89
C PHE A 29 -0.15 12.74 -7.64
N VAL A 30 0.40 12.34 -8.79
CA VAL A 30 1.21 13.20 -9.64
C VAL A 30 0.38 14.37 -10.15
N ASP A 31 -0.83 14.10 -10.66
CA ASP A 31 -1.76 15.13 -11.12
C ASP A 31 -2.13 16.13 -10.02
N ALA A 32 -2.22 15.65 -8.77
CA ALA A 32 -2.52 16.47 -7.60
C ALA A 32 -1.29 17.16 -6.98
N GLY A 33 -0.08 16.95 -7.53
CA GLY A 33 1.16 17.49 -6.96
C GLY A 33 1.55 16.89 -5.60
N VAL A 34 1.03 15.71 -5.27
CA VAL A 34 1.28 15.02 -4.01
C VAL A 34 2.36 13.96 -4.20
N GLY A 35 3.39 13.97 -3.35
CA GLY A 35 4.43 12.94 -3.36
C GLY A 35 3.88 11.59 -2.91
N VAL A 36 4.12 10.54 -3.69
CA VAL A 36 3.67 9.18 -3.38
C VAL A 36 4.79 8.17 -3.60
N GLU A 37 4.78 7.10 -2.82
CA GLU A 37 5.64 5.94 -3.01
C GLU A 37 4.84 4.65 -2.82
N ALA A 38 5.19 3.61 -3.58
CA ALA A 38 4.61 2.27 -3.45
C ALA A 38 5.60 1.32 -2.77
N CYS A 39 5.15 0.68 -1.70
CA CYS A 39 5.78 -0.45 -1.04
C CYS A 39 4.99 -1.71 -1.42
N LEU A 40 5.40 -2.36 -2.51
CA LEU A 40 4.77 -3.57 -3.03
C LEU A 40 5.64 -4.79 -2.71
N PHE A 41 5.03 -5.84 -2.19
CA PHE A 41 5.72 -7.10 -1.86
C PHE A 41 4.95 -8.32 -2.39
N GLY A 42 5.67 -9.41 -2.63
CA GLY A 42 5.14 -10.67 -3.14
C GLY A 42 4.64 -11.61 -2.04
N LEU A 43 3.82 -12.58 -2.45
CA LEU A 43 3.45 -13.76 -1.66
C LEU A 43 4.11 -15.04 -2.20
N ASP A 44 5.15 -14.88 -3.00
CA ASP A 44 5.97 -15.95 -3.59
C ASP A 44 7.08 -16.46 -2.65
N GLY A 45 7.15 -15.91 -1.43
CA GLY A 45 8.12 -16.29 -0.40
C GLY A 45 9.50 -15.64 -0.53
N SER A 46 9.69 -14.71 -1.47
CA SER A 46 10.99 -14.06 -1.67
C SER A 46 11.18 -12.76 -0.87
N ASP A 47 10.12 -12.21 -0.27
CA ASP A 47 10.19 -11.03 0.59
C ASP A 47 10.11 -11.39 2.09
N ASP A 48 10.97 -10.76 2.90
CA ASP A 48 10.67 -10.53 4.31
C ASP A 48 9.75 -9.30 4.41
N ILE A 49 8.44 -9.55 4.48
CA ILE A 49 7.41 -8.51 4.40
C ILE A 49 7.56 -7.47 5.53
N ASP A 50 7.89 -7.92 6.74
CA ASP A 50 8.04 -7.02 7.88
C ASP A 50 9.25 -6.11 7.70
N ALA A 51 10.36 -6.65 7.18
CA ALA A 51 11.56 -5.88 6.88
C ALA A 51 11.32 -4.87 5.74
N VAL A 52 10.70 -5.29 4.64
CA VAL A 52 10.39 -4.44 3.48
C VAL A 52 9.49 -3.27 3.89
N VAL A 53 8.43 -3.56 4.67
CA VAL A 53 7.51 -2.52 5.13
C VAL A 53 8.17 -1.60 6.17
N THR A 54 9.00 -2.14 7.06
CA THR A 54 9.76 -1.32 8.02
C THR A 54 10.69 -0.36 7.29
N GLU A 55 11.43 -0.82 6.29
CA GLU A 55 12.34 0.03 5.54
C GLU A 55 11.60 1.16 4.83
N ALA A 56 10.45 0.87 4.20
CA ALA A 56 9.62 1.87 3.54
C ALA A 56 9.09 2.93 4.53
N LEU A 57 8.67 2.50 5.72
CA LEU A 57 8.16 3.41 6.76
C LEU A 57 9.27 4.26 7.39
N ASP A 58 10.46 3.69 7.59
CA ASP A 58 11.59 4.38 8.23
C ASP A 58 12.33 5.34 7.27
N ARG A 59 12.05 5.26 5.95
CA ARG A 59 12.74 6.07 4.93
C ARG A 59 12.52 7.58 5.09
N ARG A 60 11.33 7.99 5.53
CA ARG A 60 10.95 9.39 5.79
C ARG A 60 9.63 9.45 6.56
N PRO A 61 9.29 10.59 7.18
CA PRO A 61 7.95 10.81 7.71
C PRO A 61 6.89 10.74 6.60
N TRP A 62 5.75 10.14 6.92
CA TRP A 62 4.60 10.02 6.03
C TRP A 62 3.39 10.71 6.64
N GLU A 63 2.65 11.49 5.85
CA GLU A 63 1.37 12.07 6.29
C GLU A 63 0.26 11.02 6.27
N VAL A 64 0.25 10.14 5.27
CA VAL A 64 -0.77 9.12 5.09
C VAL A 64 -0.16 7.81 4.60
N VAL A 65 -0.54 6.70 5.23
CA VAL A 65 -0.22 5.35 4.78
C VAL A 65 -1.50 4.66 4.31
N VAL A 66 -1.61 4.46 2.99
CA VAL A 66 -2.70 3.67 2.40
C VAL A 66 -2.34 2.18 2.44
N ILE A 67 -3.18 1.35 3.05
CA ILE A 67 -3.05 -0.12 3.05
C ILE A 67 -4.02 -0.73 2.02
N GLY A 68 -3.46 -1.37 0.99
CA GLY A 68 -4.16 -1.96 -0.15
C GLY A 68 -5.13 -3.08 0.22
N GLY A 69 -6.08 -3.35 -0.67
CA GLY A 69 -7.17 -4.33 -0.45
C GLY A 69 -6.68 -5.76 -0.30
N GLY A 70 -5.64 -6.14 -1.06
CA GLY A 70 -5.04 -7.47 -0.97
C GLY A 70 -4.55 -7.80 0.44
N VAL A 71 -3.85 -6.87 1.09
CA VAL A 71 -3.35 -7.02 2.46
C VAL A 71 -4.51 -7.22 3.44
N ARG A 72 -5.59 -6.44 3.30
CA ARG A 72 -6.80 -6.53 4.14
C ARG A 72 -7.54 -7.86 4.05
N ASN A 73 -7.39 -8.57 2.93
CA ASN A 73 -7.98 -9.90 2.74
C ASN A 73 -7.20 -11.02 3.45
N GLN A 74 -6.06 -10.70 4.09
CA GLN A 74 -5.30 -11.60 4.96
C GLN A 74 -5.25 -11.00 6.38
N LEU A 75 -6.19 -11.41 7.24
CA LEU A 75 -6.43 -10.75 8.54
C LEU A 75 -5.19 -10.63 9.42
N GLU A 76 -4.41 -11.71 9.57
CA GLU A 76 -3.19 -11.71 10.39
C GLU A 76 -2.11 -10.77 9.82
N LEU A 77 -1.94 -10.78 8.50
CA LEU A 77 -1.02 -9.86 7.83
C LEU A 77 -1.50 -8.41 8.01
N PHE A 78 -2.79 -8.17 7.81
CA PHE A 78 -3.39 -6.85 7.99
C PHE A 78 -3.18 -6.29 9.40
N GLU A 79 -3.46 -7.09 10.43
CA GLU A 79 -3.21 -6.72 11.83
C GLU A 79 -1.73 -6.37 12.05
N ARG A 80 -0.82 -7.17 11.50
CA ARG A 80 0.62 -6.96 11.63
C ARG A 80 1.06 -5.65 10.96
N ILE A 81 0.63 -5.40 9.73
CA ILE A 81 0.95 -4.18 8.98
C ILE A 81 0.39 -2.94 9.69
N VAL A 82 -0.86 -2.97 10.15
CA VAL A 82 -1.45 -1.85 10.91
C VAL A 82 -0.61 -1.54 12.15
N ASN A 83 -0.26 -2.56 12.93
CA ASN A 83 0.55 -2.37 14.13
C ASN A 83 1.98 -1.89 13.80
N LEU A 84 2.55 -2.31 12.68
CA LEU A 84 3.85 -1.85 12.22
C LEU A 84 3.83 -0.37 11.83
N VAL A 85 2.81 0.05 11.07
CA VAL A 85 2.59 1.47 10.73
C VAL A 85 2.46 2.31 11.99
N ARG A 86 1.64 1.88 12.98
CA ARG A 86 1.50 2.61 14.25
C ARG A 86 2.80 2.76 15.04
N ARG A 87 3.74 1.83 14.90
CA ARG A 87 5.05 1.89 15.60
C ARG A 87 6.08 2.73 14.85
N ARG A 88 6.11 2.64 13.52
CA ARG A 88 7.16 3.23 12.68
C ARG A 88 6.80 4.59 12.11
N ALA A 89 5.52 4.83 11.87
CA ALA A 89 4.98 6.10 11.39
C ALA A 89 3.76 6.52 12.25
N PRO A 90 3.95 6.79 13.55
CA PRO A 90 2.86 7.06 14.50
C PRO A 90 2.02 8.30 14.14
N ASP A 91 2.62 9.25 13.43
CA ASP A 91 1.97 10.50 13.02
C ASP A 91 1.20 10.37 11.70
N ALA A 92 1.39 9.28 10.96
CA ALA A 92 0.71 9.05 9.69
C ALA A 92 -0.75 8.64 9.92
N ALA A 93 -1.68 9.26 9.19
CA ALA A 93 -3.03 8.74 9.08
C ALA A 93 -3.02 7.39 8.36
N ILE A 94 -3.78 6.42 8.85
CA ILE A 94 -3.96 5.13 8.17
C ILE A 94 -5.21 5.19 7.30
N ALA A 95 -5.06 4.90 6.01
CA ALA A 95 -6.15 4.94 5.04
C ALA A 95 -6.35 3.59 4.34
N PHE A 96 -7.59 3.36 3.90
CA PHE A 96 -7.98 2.17 3.15
C PHE A 96 -8.74 2.58 1.89
N ASN A 97 -8.31 2.08 0.73
CA ASN A 97 -8.98 2.26 -0.55
C ASN A 97 -10.04 1.18 -0.81
N SER A 98 -11.15 1.49 -1.46
CA SER A 98 -12.18 0.46 -1.76
C SER A 98 -11.88 -0.30 -3.05
N THR A 99 -11.19 0.34 -4.00
CA THR A 99 -10.82 -0.22 -5.30
C THR A 99 -9.33 0.01 -5.56
N PRO A 100 -8.65 -0.81 -6.41
CA PRO A 100 -7.22 -0.67 -6.67
C PRO A 100 -6.80 0.66 -7.30
N ASP A 101 -7.71 1.34 -8.02
CA ASP A 101 -7.54 2.69 -8.57
C ASP A 101 -7.87 3.81 -7.57
N GLY A 102 -8.66 3.52 -6.52
CA GLY A 102 -9.08 4.49 -5.51
C GLY A 102 -8.03 4.83 -4.43
N ILE A 103 -6.74 4.72 -4.74
CA ILE A 103 -5.63 4.90 -3.78
C ILE A 103 -5.52 6.38 -3.36
N PHE A 104 -5.62 7.29 -4.33
CA PHE A 104 -5.53 8.73 -4.09
C PHE A 104 -6.70 9.22 -3.25
N GLU A 105 -7.92 8.84 -3.60
CA GLU A 105 -9.14 9.21 -2.87
C GLU A 105 -9.10 8.71 -1.43
N ALA A 106 -8.42 7.58 -1.18
CA ALA A 106 -8.19 7.09 0.17
C ALA A 106 -7.24 7.99 0.96
N ALA A 107 -6.13 8.40 0.35
CA ALA A 107 -5.16 9.28 0.97
C ALA A 107 -5.72 10.70 1.19
N ALA A 108 -6.41 11.25 0.19
CA ALA A 108 -6.92 12.62 0.17
C ALA A 108 -7.92 12.93 1.30
N ARG A 109 -8.54 11.92 1.93
CA ARG A 109 -9.36 12.12 3.13
C ARG A 109 -8.57 12.66 4.34
N TRP A 110 -7.24 12.55 4.30
CA TRP A 110 -6.36 12.83 5.43
C TRP A 110 -5.20 13.78 5.07
N LEU A 111 -5.05 14.16 3.79
CA LEU A 111 -4.08 15.17 3.37
C LEU A 111 -4.55 16.56 3.85
N GLY A 112 -3.61 17.37 4.32
CA GLY A 112 -3.85 18.74 4.82
C GLY A 112 -3.96 19.80 3.73
#